data_AF-A0AA39JKI3-F1
#
_entry.id   AF-A0AA39JKI3-F1
#
_cell.length_a   1.000
_cell.length_b   1.000
_cell.length_c   1.000
_cell.angle_alpha   90.00
_cell.angle_beta   90.00
_cell.angle_gamma   90.00
#
_symmetry.space_group_name_H-M   'P 1'
#
loop_
_entity.id
_entity.type
_entity.pdbx_description
1 polymer ?
#
loop_
_entity_poly.entity_id
_entity_poly.type
_entity_poly.pdbx_seq_one_letter_code
_entity_poly.pdbx_strand_id
1 'polypeptide(L)'
;MALQPSLRPLIIAGRPDAPHTLDIFLDYVCPFSAKLALTIDTVLKPLFGPGGKYDGKVKAIFRPQVQPWHGSSTFTHEAGLAVARASPDSFWTFSLALFKHQGEYFDIPTSTLTPLQIREKLAKLADEVIQSKSVTDEFKDLLSLKSSPNGGVAVTDDLKYTIKFSRQNSIHVSPTVLWDGLVASEISSSWGEKEVDPIFSGKGKRMRSVHTTQRKRNIVQ
;
A
#
# COMPACT_ATOMS: atom_id res chain seq x y z
N MET A 1 0.17 -12.59 4.19
CA MET A 1 -0.57 -13.12 3.02
C MET A 1 0.31 -13.12 1.77
N ALA A 2 0.10 -14.05 0.83
CA ALA A 2 0.88 -14.10 -0.41
C ALA A 2 0.42 -13.05 -1.43
N LEU A 3 1.34 -12.58 -2.28
CA LEU A 3 1.07 -11.74 -3.45
C LEU A 3 1.11 -12.60 -4.71
N GLN A 4 0.40 -12.17 -5.75
CA GLN A 4 0.65 -12.69 -7.10
C GLN A 4 2.09 -12.36 -7.50
N PRO A 5 2.75 -13.19 -8.34
CA PRO A 5 4.11 -12.92 -8.78
C PRO A 5 4.31 -11.52 -9.38
N SER A 6 3.36 -11.04 -10.19
CA SER A 6 3.38 -9.68 -10.79
C SER A 6 3.36 -8.55 -9.76
N LEU A 7 2.86 -8.81 -8.55
CA LEU A 7 2.70 -7.83 -7.48
C LEU A 7 3.77 -7.96 -6.39
N ARG A 8 4.74 -8.86 -6.54
CA ARG A 8 5.86 -9.02 -5.60
C ARG A 8 6.61 -7.70 -5.31
N PRO A 9 6.78 -6.75 -6.25
CA PRO A 9 7.44 -5.48 -5.99
C PRO A 9 6.71 -4.59 -4.96
N LEU A 10 5.46 -4.91 -4.63
CA LEU A 10 4.69 -4.23 -3.58
C LEU A 10 5.13 -4.63 -2.16
N ILE A 11 6.08 -5.55 -1.99
CA ILE A 11 6.76 -5.79 -0.70
C ILE A 11 7.78 -4.67 -0.51
N ILE A 12 7.45 -3.70 0.33
CA ILE A 12 8.19 -2.44 0.48
C ILE A 12 9.18 -2.43 1.66
N ALA A 13 9.07 -3.42 2.56
CA ALA A 13 9.98 -3.61 3.68
C ALA A 13 10.01 -5.09 4.12
N GLY A 14 11.16 -5.54 4.63
CA GLY A 14 11.34 -6.90 5.14
C GLY A 14 11.55 -7.96 4.06
N ARG A 15 11.93 -9.16 4.49
CA ARG A 15 12.24 -10.27 3.58
C ARG A 15 10.94 -10.85 2.99
N PRO A 16 10.88 -11.20 1.69
CA PRO A 16 9.67 -11.77 1.09
C PRO A 16 9.15 -13.06 1.76
N ASP A 17 10.05 -13.83 2.36
CA ASP A 17 9.80 -15.07 3.08
C ASP A 17 9.49 -14.88 4.58
N ALA A 18 9.45 -13.62 5.07
CA ALA A 18 9.07 -13.35 6.45
C ALA A 18 7.68 -13.93 6.77
N PRO A 19 7.51 -14.59 7.93
CA PRO A 19 6.29 -15.29 8.30
C PRO A 19 5.12 -14.34 8.58
N HIS A 20 5.38 -13.20 9.20
CA HIS A 20 4.34 -12.21 9.51
C HIS A 20 4.23 -11.15 8.43
N THR A 21 3.00 -10.71 8.16
CA THR A 21 2.70 -9.72 7.13
C THR A 21 1.93 -8.54 7.70
N LEU A 22 2.44 -7.34 7.42
CA LEU A 22 1.75 -6.08 7.60
C LEU A 22 1.21 -5.61 6.24
N ASP A 23 -0.08 -5.78 6.01
CA ASP A 23 -0.76 -5.34 4.79
C ASP A 23 -1.26 -3.91 4.97
N ILE A 24 -0.69 -2.95 4.22
CA ILE A 24 -0.92 -1.52 4.42
C ILE A 24 -1.65 -0.96 3.19
N PHE A 25 -2.94 -0.67 3.37
CA PHE A 25 -3.82 -0.14 2.34
C PHE A 25 -3.67 1.37 2.25
N LEU A 26 -3.10 1.86 1.15
CA LEU A 26 -2.74 3.26 0.96
C LEU A 26 -3.33 3.80 -0.34
N ASP A 27 -3.74 5.07 -0.31
CA ASP A 27 -4.16 5.81 -1.48
C ASP A 27 -3.19 6.96 -1.78
N TYR A 28 -2.65 7.04 -2.99
CA TYR A 28 -1.75 8.12 -3.40
C TYR A 28 -2.37 9.52 -3.32
N VAL A 29 -3.69 9.65 -3.27
CA VAL A 29 -4.40 10.95 -3.15
C VAL A 29 -4.88 11.22 -1.71
N CYS A 30 -4.71 10.27 -0.77
CA CYS A 30 -5.05 10.48 0.64
C CYS A 30 -3.89 11.11 1.44
N PRO A 31 -4.06 12.27 2.08
CA PRO A 31 -3.00 12.92 2.86
C PRO A 31 -2.57 12.07 4.09
N PHE A 32 -3.49 11.31 4.67
CA PHE A 32 -3.17 10.40 5.78
C PHE A 32 -2.33 9.21 5.31
N SER A 33 -2.53 8.74 4.08
CA SER A 33 -1.68 7.72 3.47
C SER A 33 -0.26 8.24 3.21
N ALA A 34 -0.12 9.48 2.75
CA ALA A 34 1.20 10.10 2.58
C ALA A 34 1.97 10.19 3.91
N LYS A 35 1.27 10.57 4.99
CA LYS A 35 1.86 10.60 6.34
C LYS A 35 2.34 9.21 6.79
N LEU A 36 1.52 8.17 6.61
CA LEU A 36 1.91 6.80 6.96
C LEU A 36 3.06 6.28 6.09
N ALA A 37 3.11 6.64 4.80
CA ALA A 37 4.20 6.27 3.91
C ALA A 37 5.57 6.76 4.42
N LEU A 38 5.63 7.98 4.98
CA LEU A 38 6.85 8.50 5.60
C LEU A 38 7.26 7.69 6.84
N THR A 39 6.30 7.29 7.69
CA THR A 39 6.58 6.40 8.83
C THR A 39 7.11 5.04 8.35
N ILE A 40 6.53 4.47 7.28
CA ILE A 40 7.01 3.20 6.74
C ILE A 40 8.48 3.32 6.34
N ASP A 41 8.83 4.39 5.63
CA ASP A 41 10.19 4.56 5.12
C ASP A 41 11.22 4.86 6.22
N THR A 42 10.86 5.71 7.18
CA THR A 42 11.79 6.17 8.23
C THR A 42 11.86 5.24 9.43
N VAL A 43 10.79 4.47 9.72
CA VAL A 43 10.70 3.62 10.91
C VAL A 43 10.66 2.14 10.57
N LEU A 44 9.71 1.71 9.74
CA LEU A 44 9.49 0.27 9.52
C LEU A 44 10.56 -0.37 8.66
N LYS A 45 11.01 0.29 7.60
CA LYS A 45 12.06 -0.25 6.73
C LYS A 45 13.36 -0.52 7.48
N PRO A 46 13.90 0.39 8.32
CA PRO A 46 15.05 0.07 9.17
C PRO A 46 14.79 -1.08 10.15
N LEU A 47 13.59 -1.14 10.73
CA LEU A 47 13.26 -2.19 11.71
C LEU A 47 13.11 -3.59 11.07
N PHE A 48 12.64 -3.66 9.83
CA PHE A 48 12.36 -4.91 9.12
C PHE A 48 13.51 -5.31 8.18
N GLY A 49 14.41 -4.38 7.83
CA GLY A 49 15.56 -4.59 6.96
C GLY A 49 16.71 -5.35 7.64
N PRO A 50 17.80 -5.62 6.89
CA PRO A 50 18.94 -6.41 7.37
C PRO A 50 19.52 -5.89 8.70
N GLY A 51 19.58 -6.74 9.72
CA GLY A 51 20.08 -6.38 11.06
C GLY A 51 19.09 -5.56 11.92
N GLY A 52 17.91 -5.23 11.38
CA GLY A 52 16.81 -4.63 12.12
C GLY A 52 16.20 -5.61 13.15
N LYS A 53 15.53 -5.06 14.17
CA LYS A 53 14.92 -5.84 15.27
C LYS A 53 13.96 -6.95 14.80
N TYR A 54 13.29 -6.72 13.67
CA TYR A 54 12.31 -7.61 13.06
C TYR A 54 12.76 -8.16 11.70
N ASP A 55 14.06 -8.10 11.39
CA ASP A 55 14.64 -8.74 10.22
C ASP A 55 14.26 -10.23 10.14
N GLY A 56 13.79 -10.65 8.97
CA GLY A 56 13.29 -12.00 8.70
C GLY A 56 12.02 -12.40 9.45
N LYS A 57 11.44 -11.53 10.28
CA LYS A 57 10.22 -11.81 11.06
C LYS A 57 8.98 -11.18 10.45
N VAL A 58 9.11 -9.96 9.94
CA VAL A 58 7.99 -9.17 9.41
C VAL A 58 8.30 -8.64 8.02
N LYS A 59 7.29 -8.64 7.14
CA LYS A 59 7.30 -7.87 5.90
C LYS A 59 6.13 -6.90 5.83
N ALA A 60 6.36 -5.74 5.20
CA ALA A 60 5.32 -4.77 4.89
C ALA A 60 4.95 -4.84 3.41
N ILE A 61 3.66 -4.85 3.13
CA ILE A 61 3.12 -4.87 1.77
C ILE A 61 2.30 -3.61 1.54
N PHE A 62 2.66 -2.86 0.50
CA PHE A 62 1.82 -1.81 -0.05
C PHE A 62 0.60 -2.43 -0.73
N ARG A 63 -0.61 -2.07 -0.30
CA ARG A 63 -1.86 -2.47 -0.94
C ARG A 63 -2.50 -1.23 -1.58
N PRO A 64 -2.54 -1.14 -2.93
CA PRO A 64 -3.25 -0.06 -3.61
C PRO A 64 -4.71 -0.01 -3.16
N GLN A 65 -5.12 1.10 -2.56
CA GLN A 65 -6.49 1.36 -2.12
C GLN A 65 -7.01 2.60 -2.84
N VAL A 66 -7.59 2.40 -4.03
CA VAL A 66 -8.22 3.48 -4.79
C VAL A 66 -9.47 3.96 -4.04
N GLN A 67 -9.51 5.23 -3.63
CA GLN A 67 -10.73 5.82 -3.08
C GLN A 67 -11.55 6.49 -4.19
N PRO A 68 -12.80 6.06 -4.43
CA PRO A 68 -13.60 6.57 -5.55
C PRO A 68 -13.93 8.07 -5.47
N TRP A 69 -13.83 8.69 -4.29
CA TRP A 69 -14.05 10.12 -4.10
C TRP A 69 -12.80 10.97 -4.36
N HIS A 70 -11.65 10.35 -4.66
CA HIS A 70 -10.45 11.04 -5.14
C HIS A 70 -10.36 10.89 -6.66
N GLY A 71 -10.72 11.93 -7.42
CA GLY A 71 -11.01 11.80 -8.86
C GLY A 71 -9.84 11.27 -9.70
N SER A 72 -8.61 11.58 -9.30
CA SER A 72 -7.38 11.16 -10.00
C SER A 72 -6.79 9.84 -9.49
N SER A 73 -7.33 9.26 -8.41
CA SER A 73 -6.70 8.15 -7.68
C SER A 73 -6.44 6.94 -8.58
N THR A 74 -7.40 6.57 -9.45
CA THR A 74 -7.21 5.49 -10.43
C THR A 74 -5.93 5.68 -11.26
N PHE A 75 -5.69 6.88 -11.80
CA PHE A 75 -4.51 7.13 -12.64
C PHE A 75 -3.21 7.05 -11.84
N THR A 76 -3.21 7.54 -10.61
CA THR A 76 -2.03 7.48 -9.72
C THR A 76 -1.67 6.03 -9.34
N HIS A 77 -2.67 5.18 -9.10
CA HIS A 77 -2.45 3.75 -8.80
C HIS A 77 -2.04 2.94 -10.02
N GLU A 78 -2.59 3.23 -11.20
CA GLU A 78 -2.11 2.63 -12.45
C GLU A 78 -0.64 2.99 -12.70
N ALA A 79 -0.23 4.24 -12.43
CA ALA A 79 1.18 4.62 -12.54
C ALA A 79 2.05 3.86 -11.53
N GLY A 80 1.63 3.73 -10.27
CA GLY A 80 2.35 2.89 -9.28
C GLY A 80 2.54 1.45 -9.76
N LEU A 81 1.48 0.83 -10.30
CA LEU A 81 1.55 -0.53 -10.85
C LEU A 81 2.38 -0.62 -12.13
N ALA A 82 2.38 0.41 -12.98
CA ALA A 82 3.22 0.46 -14.17
C ALA A 82 4.70 0.56 -13.80
N VAL A 83 5.07 1.35 -12.79
CA VAL A 83 6.45 1.36 -12.27
C VAL A 83 6.79 0.00 -11.64
N ALA A 84 5.89 -0.60 -10.85
CA ALA A 84 6.12 -1.93 -10.29
C ALA A 84 6.41 -2.99 -11.36
N ARG A 85 5.85 -2.84 -12.57
CA ARG A 85 6.08 -3.75 -13.69
C ARG A 85 7.36 -3.42 -14.47
N ALA A 86 7.54 -2.16 -14.89
CA ALA A 86 8.65 -1.74 -15.74
C ALA A 86 9.98 -1.56 -14.97
N SER A 87 9.92 -1.12 -13.72
CA SER A 87 11.07 -0.92 -12.84
C SER A 87 10.77 -1.35 -11.40
N PRO A 88 10.69 -2.67 -11.13
CA PRO A 88 10.33 -3.22 -9.82
C PRO A 88 11.09 -2.60 -8.64
N ASP A 89 12.40 -2.40 -8.80
CA ASP A 89 13.27 -1.86 -7.74
C ASP A 89 13.03 -0.36 -7.48
N SER A 90 12.46 0.36 -8.44
CA SER A 90 12.09 1.78 -8.31
C SER A 90 10.70 1.99 -7.71
N PHE A 91 9.89 0.95 -7.54
CA PHE A 91 8.48 1.08 -7.14
C PHE A 91 8.29 1.91 -5.87
N TRP A 92 9.02 1.58 -4.80
CA TRP A 92 8.85 2.28 -3.53
C TRP A 92 9.39 3.71 -3.57
N THR A 93 10.53 3.92 -4.23
CA THR A 93 11.10 5.27 -4.44
C THR A 93 10.13 6.15 -5.23
N PHE A 94 9.52 5.61 -6.29
CA PHE A 94 8.48 6.31 -7.05
C PHE A 94 7.24 6.59 -6.20
N SER A 95 6.81 5.62 -5.39
CA SER A 95 5.66 5.80 -4.49
C SER A 95 5.89 6.95 -3.51
N LEU A 96 7.07 7.04 -2.91
CA LEU A 96 7.44 8.16 -2.02
C LEU A 96 7.49 9.50 -2.76
N ALA A 97 8.05 9.53 -3.98
CA ALA A 97 8.05 10.72 -4.81
C ALA A 97 6.62 11.17 -5.15
N LEU A 98 5.74 10.22 -5.49
CA LEU A 98 4.33 10.50 -5.78
C LEU A 98 3.59 11.02 -4.55
N PHE A 99 3.83 10.46 -3.36
CA PHE A 99 3.29 11.01 -2.11
C PHE A 99 3.82 12.42 -1.81
N LYS A 100 5.09 12.70 -2.12
CA LYS A 100 5.68 14.04 -1.96
C LYS A 100 5.04 15.07 -2.90
N HIS A 101 4.69 14.66 -4.13
CA HIS A 101 4.03 15.48 -5.14
C HIS A 101 2.49 15.36 -5.11
N GLN A 102 1.93 14.72 -4.09
CA GLN A 102 0.51 14.35 -4.00
C GLN A 102 -0.43 15.54 -4.24
N GLY A 103 -0.05 16.74 -3.77
CA GLY A 103 -0.86 17.95 -3.93
C GLY A 103 -1.21 18.27 -5.38
N GLU A 104 -0.37 17.87 -6.34
CA GLU A 104 -0.59 18.06 -7.76
C GLU A 104 -1.71 17.19 -8.34
N TYR A 105 -2.12 16.16 -7.61
CA TYR A 105 -3.11 15.17 -8.01
C TYR A 105 -4.42 15.31 -7.23
N PHE A 106 -4.57 16.31 -6.36
CA PHE A 106 -5.85 16.59 -5.70
C PHE A 106 -6.93 17.05 -6.69
N ASP A 107 -8.19 17.06 -6.24
CA ASP A 107 -9.34 17.33 -7.09
C ASP A 107 -9.28 18.73 -7.74
N ILE A 108 -8.87 19.77 -7.00
CA ILE A 108 -8.76 21.13 -7.55
C ILE A 108 -7.72 21.18 -8.68
N PRO A 109 -6.44 20.80 -8.49
CA PRO A 109 -5.43 20.84 -9.56
C PRO A 109 -5.72 19.93 -10.75
N THR A 110 -6.49 18.86 -10.57
CA THR A 110 -6.83 17.92 -11.65
C THR A 110 -8.18 18.19 -12.32
N SER A 111 -8.98 19.13 -11.80
CA SER A 111 -10.35 19.41 -12.24
C SER A 111 -10.51 19.76 -13.73
N THR A 112 -9.46 20.29 -14.36
CA THR A 112 -9.46 20.68 -15.78
C THR A 112 -8.51 19.85 -16.65
N LEU A 113 -7.87 18.82 -16.08
CA LEU A 113 -6.93 17.99 -16.78
C LEU A 113 -7.62 16.79 -17.44
N THR A 114 -7.24 16.50 -18.67
CA THR A 114 -7.60 15.24 -19.33
C THR A 114 -6.84 14.07 -18.71
N PRO A 115 -7.34 12.83 -18.84
CA PRO A 115 -6.62 11.64 -18.41
C PRO A 115 -5.20 11.53 -19.00
N LEU A 116 -5.01 11.95 -20.24
CA LEU A 116 -3.70 11.94 -20.90
C LEU A 116 -2.73 12.94 -20.25
N GLN A 117 -3.19 14.16 -19.94
CA GLN A 117 -2.37 15.15 -19.26
C GLN A 117 -1.95 14.69 -17.85
N ILE A 118 -2.84 14.01 -17.11
CA ILE A 118 -2.51 13.44 -15.80
C ILE A 118 -1.42 12.35 -15.96
N ARG A 119 -1.56 11.46 -16.95
CA ARG A 119 -0.55 10.43 -17.24
C ARG A 119 0.78 11.01 -17.69
N GLU A 120 0.79 12.09 -18.46
CA GLU A 120 2.02 12.79 -18.84
C GLU A 120 2.74 13.39 -17.62
N LYS A 121 2.00 13.96 -16.66
CA LYS A 121 2.59 14.43 -15.39
C LYS A 121 3.19 13.26 -14.60
N LEU A 122 2.49 12.14 -14.50
CA LEU A 122 2.99 10.93 -13.85
C LEU A 122 4.22 10.34 -14.57
N ALA A 123 4.26 10.41 -15.90
CA ALA A 123 5.41 9.97 -16.68
C ALA A 123 6.66 10.84 -16.46
N LYS A 124 6.49 12.15 -16.28
CA LYS A 124 7.61 13.04 -15.91
C LYS A 124 8.17 12.67 -14.54
N LEU A 125 7.30 12.45 -13.56
CA LEU A 125 7.73 12.01 -12.22
C LEU A 125 8.42 10.63 -12.26
N ALA A 126 7.89 9.70 -13.06
CA ALA A 126 8.52 8.39 -13.25
C ALA A 126 9.91 8.53 -13.88
N ASP A 127 10.09 9.40 -14.86
CA ASP A 127 11.37 9.66 -15.51
C ASP A 127 12.43 10.20 -14.53
N GLU A 128 12.04 11.15 -13.66
CA GLU A 128 12.91 11.71 -12.62
C GLU A 128 13.44 10.65 -11.65
N VAL A 129 12.61 9.64 -11.34
CA VAL A 129 12.94 8.55 -10.40
C VAL A 129 13.70 7.41 -11.07
N ILE A 130 13.27 7.00 -12.27
CA ILE A 130 13.79 5.82 -12.98
C ILE A 130 15.10 6.15 -13.70
N GLN A 131 15.24 7.37 -14.23
CA GLN A 131 16.44 7.88 -14.92
C GLN A 131 16.93 6.97 -16.06
N SER A 132 16.01 6.27 -16.71
CA SER A 132 16.28 5.40 -17.85
C SER A 132 15.20 5.59 -18.91
N LYS A 133 15.58 6.22 -20.03
CA LYS A 133 14.65 6.55 -21.11
C LYS A 133 13.88 5.34 -21.63
N SER A 134 14.55 4.20 -21.83
CA SER A 134 13.91 2.99 -22.34
C SER A 134 12.83 2.47 -21.38
N VAL A 135 13.10 2.54 -20.07
CA VAL A 135 12.15 2.09 -19.04
C VAL A 135 11.01 3.10 -18.86
N THR A 136 11.29 4.41 -18.97
CA THR A 136 10.24 5.44 -18.99
C THR A 136 9.32 5.28 -20.20
N ASP A 137 9.86 4.93 -21.37
CA ASP A 137 9.06 4.69 -22.57
C ASP A 137 8.21 3.41 -22.42
N GLU A 138 8.74 2.35 -21.79
CA GLU A 138 7.94 1.17 -21.38
C GLU A 138 6.83 1.54 -20.39
N PHE A 139 7.11 2.35 -19.38
CA PHE A 139 6.11 2.85 -18.44
C PHE A 139 4.95 3.57 -19.15
N LYS A 140 5.26 4.45 -20.11
CA LYS A 140 4.23 5.15 -20.91
C LYS A 140 3.43 4.17 -21.75
N ASP A 141 4.12 3.19 -22.35
CA ASP A 141 3.51 2.14 -23.15
C ASP A 141 2.48 1.33 -22.35
N LEU A 142 2.83 0.95 -21.11
CA LEU A 142 1.95 0.23 -20.18
C LEU A 142 0.68 1.02 -19.83
N LEU A 143 0.72 2.35 -19.87
CA LEU A 143 -0.42 3.23 -19.56
C LEU A 143 -1.18 3.70 -20.80
N SER A 144 -0.80 3.24 -21.99
CA SER A 144 -1.51 3.56 -23.23
C SER A 144 -2.73 2.66 -23.43
N LEU A 145 -3.78 3.23 -24.06
CA LEU A 145 -5.00 2.50 -24.43
C LEU A 145 -4.79 1.85 -25.81
N LYS A 146 -4.65 0.52 -25.84
CA LYS A 146 -4.29 -0.23 -27.06
C LYS A 146 -5.32 -1.27 -27.52
N SER A 147 -6.31 -1.56 -26.67
CA SER A 147 -7.19 -2.69 -26.85
C SER A 147 -8.57 -2.25 -27.36
N SER A 148 -9.65 -2.74 -26.75
CA SER A 148 -11.01 -2.31 -27.09
C SER A 148 -11.37 -0.98 -26.43
N PRO A 149 -12.46 -0.31 -26.86
CA PRO A 149 -12.95 0.91 -26.20
C PRO A 149 -13.15 0.80 -24.68
N ASN A 150 -13.28 -0.42 -24.13
CA ASN A 150 -13.42 -0.70 -22.69
C ASN A 150 -12.35 -1.67 -22.17
N GLY A 151 -11.19 -1.76 -22.82
CA GLY A 151 -10.16 -2.73 -22.42
C GLY A 151 -9.15 -2.21 -21.40
N GLY A 152 -9.14 -0.90 -21.12
CA GLY A 152 -8.21 -0.28 -20.18
C GLY A 152 -6.75 -0.29 -20.65
N VAL A 153 -5.84 -0.07 -19.71
CA VAL A 153 -4.37 -0.08 -19.89
C VAL A 153 -3.76 -1.44 -19.51
N ALA A 154 -2.47 -1.65 -19.76
CA ALA A 154 -1.81 -2.96 -19.57
C ALA A 154 -1.78 -3.44 -18.10
N VAL A 155 -1.92 -2.53 -17.13
CA VAL A 155 -1.95 -2.82 -15.68
C VAL A 155 -3.37 -2.90 -15.09
N THR A 156 -4.40 -2.83 -15.93
CA THR A 156 -5.81 -2.83 -15.48
C THR A 156 -6.16 -4.07 -14.67
N ASP A 157 -5.70 -5.25 -15.05
CA ASP A 157 -6.05 -6.49 -14.36
C ASP A 157 -5.33 -6.62 -13.00
N ASP A 158 -4.11 -6.10 -12.88
CA ASP A 158 -3.43 -5.95 -11.59
C ASP A 158 -4.23 -5.01 -10.67
N LEU A 159 -4.70 -3.87 -11.20
CA LEU A 159 -5.53 -2.93 -10.43
C LEU A 159 -6.87 -3.55 -10.00
N LYS A 160 -7.55 -4.29 -10.89
CA LYS A 160 -8.77 -5.03 -10.53
C LYS A 160 -8.50 -6.04 -9.42
N TYR A 161 -7.36 -6.72 -9.46
CA TYR A 161 -6.98 -7.68 -8.42
C TYR A 161 -6.79 -7.01 -7.06
N THR A 162 -6.07 -5.88 -6.99
CA THR A 162 -5.86 -5.16 -5.73
C THR A 162 -7.17 -4.64 -5.16
N ILE A 163 -8.05 -4.09 -6.01
CA ILE A 163 -9.40 -3.66 -5.63
C ILE A 163 -10.25 -4.84 -5.12
N LYS A 164 -10.21 -6.00 -5.80
CA LYS A 164 -10.92 -7.21 -5.36
C LYS A 164 -10.45 -7.65 -3.98
N PHE A 165 -9.14 -7.62 -3.74
CA PHE A 165 -8.55 -7.98 -2.46
C PHE A 165 -8.99 -7.04 -1.33
N SER A 166 -8.97 -5.73 -1.57
CA SER A 166 -9.48 -4.72 -0.62
C SER A 166 -10.96 -4.95 -0.28
N ARG A 167 -11.79 -5.17 -1.31
CA ARG A 167 -13.23 -5.44 -1.13
C ARG A 167 -13.48 -6.70 -0.32
N GLN A 168 -12.74 -7.77 -0.59
CA GLN A 168 -12.87 -9.03 0.17
C GLN A 168 -12.53 -8.84 1.66
N ASN A 169 -11.60 -7.95 1.98
CA ASN A 169 -11.23 -7.62 3.36
C ASN A 169 -12.03 -6.44 3.94
N SER A 170 -13.08 -5.98 3.27
CA SER A 170 -13.93 -4.86 3.70
C SER A 170 -13.17 -3.57 3.99
N ILE A 171 -12.10 -3.30 3.25
CA ILE A 171 -11.31 -2.07 3.42
C ILE A 171 -12.10 -0.89 2.87
N HIS A 172 -12.43 0.05 3.75
CA HIS A 172 -13.21 1.23 3.40
C HIS A 172 -12.32 2.48 3.26
N VAL A 173 -11.62 2.86 4.32
CA VAL A 173 -10.79 4.09 4.37
C VAL A 173 -9.31 3.79 4.19
N SER A 174 -8.55 4.81 3.78
CA SER A 174 -7.10 4.77 3.69
C SER A 174 -6.50 5.82 4.63
N PRO A 175 -5.42 5.51 5.37
CA PRO A 175 -4.80 4.20 5.47
C PRO A 175 -5.65 3.19 6.27
N THR A 176 -5.55 1.90 5.93
CA THR A 176 -5.96 0.79 6.81
C THR A 176 -4.81 -0.20 6.89
N VAL A 177 -4.57 -0.78 8.06
CA VAL A 177 -3.47 -1.74 8.26
C VAL A 177 -4.01 -3.05 8.80
N LEU A 178 -3.59 -4.16 8.19
CA LEU A 178 -3.86 -5.52 8.65
C LEU A 178 -2.57 -6.16 9.15
N TRP A 179 -2.64 -6.77 10.33
CA TRP A 179 -1.62 -7.66 10.88
C TRP A 179 -2.06 -9.11 10.70
N ASP A 180 -1.33 -9.87 9.88
CA ASP A 180 -1.64 -11.27 9.55
C ASP A 180 -3.11 -11.50 9.13
N GLY A 181 -3.69 -10.52 8.42
CA GLY A 181 -5.05 -10.58 7.90
C GLY A 181 -6.13 -10.00 8.83
N LEU A 182 -5.78 -9.54 10.03
CA LEU A 182 -6.71 -8.89 10.97
C LEU A 182 -6.46 -7.38 11.02
N VAL A 183 -7.53 -6.58 11.02
CA VAL A 183 -7.42 -5.12 11.10
C VAL A 183 -6.73 -4.70 12.41
N ALA A 184 -5.59 -4.04 12.29
CA ALA A 184 -4.81 -3.48 13.39
C ALA A 184 -5.22 -2.01 13.61
N SER A 185 -6.36 -1.80 14.28
CA SER A 185 -6.98 -0.47 14.47
C SER A 185 -6.13 0.49 15.31
N GLU A 186 -5.16 -0.03 16.05
CA GLU A 186 -4.17 0.74 16.81
C GLU A 186 -3.13 1.43 15.92
N ILE A 187 -2.95 0.99 14.67
CA ILE A 187 -2.03 1.62 13.73
C ILE A 187 -2.77 2.73 12.99
N SER A 188 -2.38 3.98 13.25
CA SER A 188 -2.92 5.17 12.58
C SER A 188 -1.89 5.84 11.69
N SER A 189 -2.30 6.85 10.91
CA SER A 189 -1.35 7.69 10.17
C SER A 189 -0.39 8.49 11.08
N SER A 190 -0.66 8.56 12.38
CA SER A 190 0.21 9.19 13.38
C SER A 190 1.13 8.20 14.09
N TRP A 191 1.16 6.94 13.65
CA TRP A 191 1.96 5.89 14.24
C TRP A 191 3.46 6.23 14.18
N GLY A 192 4.15 6.07 15.30
CA GLY A 192 5.57 6.40 15.48
C GLY A 192 6.36 5.30 16.20
N GLU A 193 7.68 5.46 16.27
CA GLU A 193 8.63 4.44 16.77
C GLU A 193 8.23 3.76 18.09
N LYS A 194 7.70 4.53 19.05
CA LYS A 194 7.31 4.03 20.39
C LYS A 194 6.12 3.07 20.38
N GLU A 195 5.32 3.11 19.32
CA GLU A 195 4.09 2.33 19.19
C GLU A 195 4.30 1.04 18.38
N VAL A 196 5.52 0.82 17.87
CA VAL A 196 5.85 -0.32 16.99
C VAL A 196 6.01 -1.63 17.77
N ASP A 197 6.69 -1.56 18.91
CA ASP A 197 7.07 -2.74 19.68
C ASP A 197 5.89 -3.55 20.26
N PRO A 198 4.82 -2.93 20.80
CA PRO A 198 3.71 -3.69 21.34
C PRO A 198 3.04 -4.62 20.32
N ILE A 199 2.96 -4.21 19.05
CA ILE A 199 2.27 -4.96 17.99
C ILE A 199 3.09 -6.20 17.61
N PHE A 200 4.38 -6.03 17.37
CA PHE A 200 5.23 -7.11 16.82
C PHE A 200 5.87 -8.01 17.87
N SER A 201 5.93 -7.58 19.14
CA SER A 201 6.46 -8.41 20.23
C SER A 201 5.45 -9.42 20.80
N GLY A 202 4.21 -9.46 20.30
CA GLY A 202 3.15 -10.31 20.83
C GLY A 202 2.68 -9.92 22.24
N LYS A 203 3.07 -8.73 22.72
CA LYS A 203 2.62 -8.09 23.96
C LYS A 203 1.43 -7.16 23.76
N GLY A 204 0.99 -6.94 22.52
CA GLY A 204 -0.27 -6.28 22.18
C GLY A 204 -1.44 -7.00 22.85
N LYS A 205 -2.53 -6.27 23.11
CA LYS A 205 -3.72 -6.79 23.80
C LYS A 205 -4.20 -8.08 23.13
N ARG A 206 -3.73 -9.24 23.58
CA ARG A 206 -4.32 -10.53 23.21
C ARG A 206 -5.79 -10.41 23.55
N MET A 207 -6.65 -10.71 22.57
CA MET A 207 -8.08 -10.82 22.76
C MET A 207 -8.29 -11.70 24.01
N ARG A 208 -8.76 -11.10 25.10
CA ARG A 208 -9.04 -11.88 26.32
C ARG A 208 -10.03 -12.95 25.91
N SER A 209 -9.64 -14.21 26.05
CA SER A 209 -10.54 -15.34 25.87
C SER A 209 -11.80 -15.07 26.69
N VAL A 210 -12.95 -15.06 26.04
CA VAL A 210 -14.26 -14.82 26.68
C VAL A 210 -14.69 -16.04 27.55
N HIS A 211 -13.81 -17.03 27.75
CA HIS A 211 -14.11 -18.27 28.47
C HIS A 211 -13.67 -18.27 29.94
N THR A 212 -14.15 -17.31 30.74
CA THR A 212 -14.12 -17.46 32.21
C THR A 212 -15.33 -16.80 32.85
N THR A 213 -16.50 -17.42 32.67
CA THR A 213 -17.58 -17.29 33.67
C THR A 213 -18.38 -18.60 33.78
N GLN A 214 -17.71 -19.72 34.06
CA GLN A 214 -18.38 -20.80 34.78
C GLN A 214 -18.55 -20.35 36.24
N ARG A 215 -19.68 -19.70 36.54
CA ARG A 215 -20.15 -19.56 37.92
C ARG A 215 -20.43 -20.98 38.45
N LYS A 216 -19.57 -21.48 39.33
CA LYS A 216 -19.90 -22.57 40.25
C LYS A 216 -21.16 -22.16 41.01
N ARG A 217 -22.32 -22.71 40.64
CA ARG A 217 -23.48 -22.73 41.53
C ARG A 217 -23.19 -23.79 42.57
N ASN A 218 -22.85 -23.36 43.78
CA ASN A 218 -22.80 -24.24 44.93
C ASN A 218 -24.20 -24.78 45.18
N ILE A 219 -24.30 -26.10 45.16
CA ILE A 219 -25.38 -26.89 45.73
C ILE A 219 -25.23 -26.74 47.24
N VAL A 220 -26.26 -26.26 47.93
CA VAL A 220 -26.47 -26.52 49.36
C VAL A 220 -27.94 -26.86 49.54
N GLN A 221 -28.14 -27.95 50.28
CA GLN A 221 -29.40 -28.63 50.62
C GLN A 221 -30.37 -27.73 51.39
#